data_AF-A0A7L9BUQ2-F1
#
_entry.id   AF-A0A7L9BUQ2-F1
#
_cell.length_a   1.000
_cell.length_b   1.000
_cell.length_c   1.000
_cell.angle_alpha   90.00
_cell.angle_beta   90.00
_cell.angle_gamma   90.00
#
_symmetry.space_group_name_H-M   'P 1'
#
loop_
_entity.id
_entity.type
_entity.pdbx_description
1 polymer ?
#
loop_
_entity_poly.entity_id
_entity_poly.type
_entity_poly.pdbx_seq_one_letter_code
_entity_poly.pdbx_strand_id
1 'polypeptide(L)'
;MVRKIAVVALVGVMGLAGVLGGCGLNPYSPGGAGASWDTFTYVSTAETPMTISVLDKRNGEVLLTVEVPVGEQLVVSFKEGVYIERGKPQPANPDLMRWDLMPAGRSFGVLGNEMPVPDKSARHVAMDLREPGEFPESRGPRAAGGAGGAGGAGRTSASAPTR
;
A
#
# COMPACT_ATOMS: atom_id res chain seq x y z
N MET A 1 13.82 12.83 73.30
CA MET A 1 14.91 12.09 72.60
C MET A 1 14.61 12.07 71.11
N VAL A 2 15.56 12.55 70.31
CA VAL A 2 15.48 12.66 68.86
C VAL A 2 15.70 11.30 68.20
N ARG A 3 14.85 10.91 67.25
CA ARG A 3 15.25 10.04 66.14
C ARG A 3 14.59 10.52 64.84
N LYS A 4 15.41 11.13 63.98
CA LYS A 4 15.18 11.32 62.55
C LYS A 4 15.32 9.97 61.87
N ILE A 5 14.33 9.48 61.12
CA ILE A 5 14.55 8.57 59.98
C ILE A 5 13.57 8.95 58.88
N ALA A 6 14.14 9.34 57.75
CA ALA A 6 13.50 9.66 56.48
C ALA A 6 13.04 8.39 55.76
N VAL A 7 11.88 8.42 55.10
CA VAL A 7 11.40 7.55 54.00
C VAL A 7 10.07 8.18 53.58
N VAL A 8 9.68 8.45 52.34
CA VAL A 8 10.26 8.30 51.00
C VAL A 8 9.47 9.29 50.13
N ALA A 9 10.15 9.87 49.14
CA ALA A 9 9.57 10.72 48.11
C ALA A 9 8.44 10.00 47.35
N LEU A 10 7.25 10.61 47.32
CA LEU A 10 6.22 10.29 46.35
C LEU A 10 5.55 11.59 45.87
N VAL A 11 6.36 12.44 45.24
CA VAL A 11 5.89 13.68 44.58
C VAL A 11 5.98 13.47 43.08
N GLY A 12 4.85 13.62 42.39
CA GLY A 12 4.81 14.06 40.99
C GLY A 12 4.77 12.98 39.92
N VAL A 13 3.69 12.20 39.89
CA VAL A 13 3.15 11.69 38.61
C VAL A 13 2.73 12.91 37.75
N MET A 14 2.83 12.76 36.42
CA MET A 14 2.45 13.70 35.34
C MET A 14 3.51 14.70 34.87
N GLY A 15 4.14 14.38 33.74
CA GLY A 15 4.89 15.39 32.99
C GLY A 15 5.70 14.91 31.78
N LEU A 16 5.62 13.64 31.36
CA LEU A 16 6.39 13.15 30.19
C LEU A 16 5.49 12.42 29.18
N ALA A 17 4.42 13.07 28.72
CA ALA A 17 3.50 12.55 27.72
C ALA A 17 3.37 13.47 26.48
N GLY A 18 4.40 14.25 26.15
CA GLY A 18 4.27 15.38 25.24
C GLY A 18 5.12 15.40 23.96
N VAL A 19 5.90 14.37 23.61
CA VAL A 19 6.74 14.39 22.39
C VAL A 19 6.73 13.04 21.64
N LEU A 20 5.55 12.46 21.41
CA LEU A 20 5.36 11.35 20.45
C LEU A 20 4.61 11.81 19.18
N GLY A 21 4.69 13.11 18.87
CA GLY A 21 4.14 13.66 17.63
C GLY A 21 5.00 13.29 16.42
N GLY A 22 4.66 12.19 15.74
CA GLY A 22 4.59 12.19 14.29
C GLY A 22 5.85 11.85 13.47
N CYS A 23 6.95 11.40 14.06
CA CYS A 23 8.08 10.90 13.27
C CYS A 23 7.97 9.38 13.06
N GLY A 24 7.54 8.94 11.88
CA GLY A 24 7.94 7.63 11.33
C GLY A 24 6.93 6.48 11.30
N LEU A 25 5.68 6.64 11.76
CA LEU A 25 4.70 5.54 11.73
C LEU A 25 3.76 5.54 10.51
N ASN A 26 3.99 6.39 9.51
CA ASN A 26 3.22 6.32 8.26
C ASN A 26 3.91 5.33 7.30
N PRO A 27 3.34 4.13 7.06
CA PRO A 27 3.93 3.18 6.12
C PRO A 27 3.89 3.65 4.67
N TYR A 28 2.97 4.57 4.34
CA TYR A 28 2.72 5.04 2.97
C TYR A 28 3.16 6.49 2.75
N SER A 29 4.06 7.04 3.58
CA SER A 29 4.71 8.30 3.24
C SER A 29 5.70 8.11 2.08
N PRO A 30 5.97 9.15 1.26
CA PRO A 30 7.14 9.15 0.37
C PRO A 30 8.40 8.80 1.17
N GLY A 31 9.18 7.82 0.69
CA GLY A 31 10.33 7.26 1.41
C GLY A 31 10.01 6.14 2.42
N GLY A 32 8.74 5.79 2.62
CA GLY A 32 8.29 4.67 3.46
C GLY A 32 8.45 4.93 4.97
N ALA A 33 8.28 3.87 5.76
CA ALA A 33 8.43 3.92 7.23
C ALA A 33 9.90 3.93 7.72
N GLY A 34 10.89 3.86 6.82
CA GLY A 34 12.30 3.72 7.20
C GLY A 34 12.61 2.45 8.03
N ALA A 35 11.75 1.44 7.95
CA ALA A 35 11.84 0.17 8.69
C ALA A 35 11.86 -1.00 7.70
N SER A 36 12.40 -2.16 8.10
CA SER A 36 12.65 -3.34 7.25
C SER A 36 11.42 -3.98 6.59
N TRP A 37 10.22 -3.45 6.80
CA TRP A 37 8.97 -3.86 6.15
C TRP A 37 8.69 -2.98 4.92
N ASP A 38 9.73 -2.76 4.12
CA ASP A 38 9.82 -1.75 3.06
C ASP A 38 8.55 -1.67 2.22
N THR A 39 7.85 -0.55 2.39
CA THR A 39 6.72 -0.14 1.58
C THR A 39 7.13 1.15 0.89
N PHE A 40 7.07 1.13 -0.44
CA PHE A 40 7.47 2.23 -1.29
C PHE A 40 6.23 2.98 -1.77
N THR A 41 6.26 4.30 -1.68
CA THR A 41 5.16 5.15 -2.14
C THR A 41 5.68 6.17 -3.14
N TYR A 42 5.03 6.19 -4.31
CA TYR A 42 5.35 7.07 -5.43
C TYR A 42 4.16 7.99 -5.65
N VAL A 43 4.33 9.30 -5.44
CA VAL A 43 3.23 10.28 -5.48
C VAL A 43 3.32 11.09 -6.76
N SER A 44 2.28 11.05 -7.58
CA SER A 44 2.20 11.80 -8.83
C SER A 44 1.54 13.16 -8.60
N THR A 45 2.27 14.22 -8.93
CA THR A 45 1.78 15.61 -8.83
C THR A 45 1.69 16.23 -10.22
N ALA A 46 0.98 17.34 -10.37
CA ALA A 46 0.85 18.01 -11.67
C ALA A 46 2.20 18.46 -12.26
N GLU A 47 3.15 18.81 -11.38
CA GLU A 47 4.51 19.23 -11.78
C GLU A 47 5.45 18.05 -11.99
N THR A 48 5.15 16.91 -11.38
CA THR A 48 5.96 15.69 -11.45
C THR A 48 5.08 14.46 -11.71
N PRO A 49 4.38 14.40 -12.86
CA PRO A 49 3.64 13.20 -13.23
C PRO A 49 4.62 12.06 -13.50
N MET A 50 4.27 10.84 -13.08
CA MET A 50 5.22 9.73 -13.12
C MET A 50 4.59 8.42 -13.60
N THR A 51 5.43 7.61 -14.22
CA THR A 51 5.18 6.21 -14.56
C THR A 51 6.18 5.35 -13.80
N ILE A 52 5.67 4.31 -13.13
CA ILE A 52 6.50 3.38 -12.36
C ILE A 52 6.50 2.03 -13.07
N SER A 53 7.69 1.47 -13.28
CA SER A 53 7.87 0.15 -13.86
C SER A 53 8.66 -0.76 -12.92
N VAL A 54 8.28 -2.04 -12.86
CA VAL A 54 9.01 -3.08 -12.13
C VAL A 54 9.61 -4.04 -13.15
N LEU A 55 10.91 -4.26 -13.05
CA LEU A 55 11.69 -5.03 -14.01
C LEU A 55 12.44 -6.17 -13.33
N ASP A 56 12.58 -7.29 -14.04
CA ASP A 56 13.51 -8.36 -13.71
C ASP A 56 14.88 -8.05 -14.34
N LYS A 57 15.91 -7.88 -13.50
CA LYS A 57 17.28 -7.56 -13.95
C LYS A 57 17.99 -8.73 -14.61
N ARG A 58 17.51 -9.97 -14.42
CA ARG A 58 18.14 -11.17 -14.97
C ARG A 58 17.96 -11.26 -16.48
N ASN A 59 16.79 -10.84 -16.97
CA ASN A 59 16.39 -10.94 -18.37
C ASN A 59 15.93 -9.61 -18.99
N GLY A 60 15.80 -8.54 -18.20
CA GLY A 60 15.31 -7.23 -18.65
C GLY A 60 13.80 -7.15 -18.84
N GLU A 61 13.05 -8.16 -18.40
CA GLU A 61 11.60 -8.24 -18.57
C GLU A 61 10.89 -7.20 -17.70
N VAL A 62 9.93 -6.49 -18.30
CA VAL A 62 9.04 -5.59 -17.57
C VAL A 62 7.88 -6.42 -17.01
N LEU A 63 7.80 -6.50 -15.69
CA LEU A 63 6.80 -7.28 -14.97
C LEU A 63 5.51 -6.47 -14.74
N LEU A 64 5.65 -5.17 -14.52
CA LEU A 64 4.54 -4.26 -14.25
C LEU A 64 4.91 -2.86 -14.75
N THR A 65 3.97 -2.17 -15.38
CA THR A 65 4.04 -0.73 -15.64
C THR A 65 2.74 -0.09 -15.16
N VAL A 66 2.85 0.94 -14.34
CA VAL A 66 1.72 1.72 -13.82
C VAL A 66 1.98 3.19 -14.09
N GLU A 67 1.10 3.78 -14.90
CA GLU A 67 0.96 5.22 -14.97
C GLU A 67 0.25 5.69 -13.70
N VAL A 68 0.90 6.55 -12.90
CA VAL A 68 0.31 7.05 -11.65
C VAL A 68 -0.43 8.35 -11.97
N PRO A 69 -1.78 8.38 -11.86
CA PRO A 69 -2.54 9.58 -12.18
C PRO A 69 -2.18 10.73 -11.23
N VAL A 70 -2.24 11.97 -11.73
CA VAL A 70 -2.00 13.15 -10.90
C VAL A 70 -3.01 13.20 -9.75
N GLY A 71 -2.52 13.50 -8.54
CA GLY A 71 -3.34 13.50 -7.32
C GLY A 71 -3.46 12.12 -6.68
N GLU A 72 -2.78 11.11 -7.23
CA GLU A 72 -2.70 9.76 -6.68
C GLU A 72 -1.27 9.38 -6.29
N GLN A 73 -1.20 8.26 -5.58
CA GLN A 73 0.04 7.60 -5.23
C GLN A 73 -0.06 6.11 -5.55
N LEU A 74 1.02 5.56 -6.08
CA LEU A 74 1.23 4.13 -6.16
C LEU A 74 1.94 3.67 -4.88
N VAL A 75 1.33 2.72 -4.17
CA VAL A 75 1.94 2.07 -3.02
C VAL A 75 2.34 0.66 -3.43
N VAL A 76 3.60 0.30 -3.18
CA VAL A 76 4.18 -1.02 -3.50
C VAL A 76 4.82 -1.61 -2.25
N SER A 77 4.55 -2.88 -1.96
CA SER A 77 5.18 -3.62 -0.86
C SER A 77 5.72 -4.94 -1.37
N PHE A 78 6.92 -5.29 -0.96
CA PHE A 78 7.55 -6.58 -1.29
C PHE A 78 7.62 -7.45 -0.04
N LYS A 79 7.25 -8.72 -0.19
CA LYS A 79 7.36 -9.75 0.85
C LYS A 79 8.34 -10.83 0.38
N GLU A 80 9.46 -10.92 1.07
CA GLU A 80 10.57 -11.80 0.69
C GLU A 80 10.25 -13.27 0.97
N GLY A 81 10.47 -14.15 -0.01
CA GLY A 81 10.43 -15.61 0.14
C GLY A 81 9.08 -16.22 0.52
N VAL A 82 7.98 -15.47 0.41
CA VAL A 82 6.64 -15.94 0.82
C VAL A 82 5.78 -16.44 -0.34
N TYR A 83 6.22 -16.29 -1.60
CA TYR A 83 5.40 -16.73 -2.73
C TYR A 83 5.43 -18.25 -2.88
N ILE A 84 4.24 -18.84 -2.82
CA ILE A 84 4.00 -20.28 -2.95
C ILE A 84 2.99 -20.48 -4.08
N GLU A 85 3.33 -21.30 -5.07
CA GLU A 85 2.42 -21.69 -6.14
C GLU A 85 2.19 -23.21 -6.06
N ARG A 86 0.92 -23.63 -6.03
CA ARG A 86 0.53 -25.05 -5.89
C ARG A 86 1.24 -25.77 -4.72
N GLY A 87 1.38 -25.09 -3.58
CA GLY A 87 1.98 -25.62 -2.37
C GLY A 87 3.51 -25.78 -2.42
N LYS A 88 4.19 -25.21 -3.43
CA LYS A 88 5.65 -25.27 -3.57
C LYS A 88 6.25 -23.86 -3.66
N PRO A 89 7.41 -23.62 -3.02
CA PRO A 89 8.20 -22.42 -3.26
C PRO A 89 8.55 -22.30 -4.74
N GLN A 90 8.65 -21.07 -5.23
CA GLN A 90 9.02 -20.78 -6.61
C GLN A 90 10.41 -20.16 -6.67
N PRO A 91 11.47 -20.94 -7.00
CA PRO A 91 12.84 -20.43 -6.98
C PRO A 91 13.08 -19.29 -7.97
N ALA A 92 12.34 -19.26 -9.09
CA ALA A 92 12.47 -18.21 -10.08
C ALA A 92 11.91 -16.87 -9.58
N ASN A 93 10.78 -16.88 -8.89
CA ASN A 93 10.09 -15.68 -8.38
C ASN A 93 9.62 -15.93 -6.94
N PRO A 94 10.55 -15.92 -5.97
CA PRO A 94 10.27 -16.34 -4.60
C PRO A 94 9.52 -15.28 -3.77
N ASP A 95 9.53 -14.03 -4.22
CA ASP A 95 8.97 -12.89 -3.49
C ASP A 95 7.55 -12.57 -3.98
N LEU A 96 6.72 -12.02 -3.10
CA LEU A 96 5.39 -11.54 -3.43
C LEU A 96 5.39 -10.00 -3.43
N MET A 97 5.05 -9.40 -4.57
CA MET A 97 4.77 -7.97 -4.65
C MET A 97 3.28 -7.72 -4.46
N ARG A 98 2.94 -6.71 -3.67
CA ARG A 98 1.59 -6.17 -3.53
C ARG A 98 1.57 -4.70 -3.89
N TRP A 99 0.51 -4.24 -4.55
CA TRP A 99 0.41 -2.84 -4.94
C TRP A 99 -1.04 -2.36 -5.12
N ASP A 100 -1.25 -1.05 -5.01
CA ASP A 100 -2.50 -0.40 -5.41
C ASP A 100 -2.29 1.09 -5.65
N LEU A 101 -3.21 1.70 -6.40
CA LEU A 101 -3.33 3.14 -6.57
C LEU A 101 -4.25 3.70 -5.50
N MET A 102 -3.79 4.75 -4.82
CA MET A 102 -4.51 5.40 -3.72
C MET A 102 -4.55 6.91 -3.93
N PRO A 103 -5.55 7.62 -3.37
CA PRO A 103 -5.49 9.07 -3.29
C PRO A 103 -4.21 9.54 -2.60
N ALA A 104 -3.57 10.58 -3.12
CA ALA A 104 -2.36 11.14 -2.53
C ALA A 104 -2.59 11.57 -1.07
N GLY A 105 -1.63 11.27 -0.21
CA GLY A 105 -1.68 11.56 1.23
C GLY A 105 -2.41 10.49 2.06
N ARG A 106 -2.99 9.45 1.43
CA ARG A 106 -3.55 8.32 2.17
C ARG A 106 -2.43 7.53 2.85
N SER A 107 -2.54 7.38 4.18
CA SER A 107 -1.51 6.77 5.03
C SER A 107 -1.73 5.28 5.36
N PHE A 108 -2.90 4.73 5.03
CA PHE A 108 -3.26 3.33 5.31
C PHE A 108 -4.25 2.78 4.28
N GLY A 109 -4.28 1.45 4.13
CA GLY A 109 -5.14 0.77 3.17
C GLY A 109 -4.75 -0.70 2.99
N VAL A 110 -5.52 -1.40 2.17
CA VAL A 110 -5.19 -2.76 1.72
C VAL A 110 -4.69 -2.66 0.28
N LEU A 111 -3.58 -3.34 -0.03
CA LEU A 111 -3.08 -3.44 -1.40
C LEU A 111 -3.83 -4.56 -2.12
N GLY A 112 -4.72 -4.19 -3.05
CA GLY A 112 -5.65 -5.12 -3.70
C GLY A 112 -5.02 -5.98 -4.79
N ASN A 113 -3.88 -5.59 -5.34
CA ASN A 113 -3.20 -6.34 -6.40
C ASN A 113 -1.97 -7.06 -5.84
N GLU A 114 -1.71 -8.26 -6.33
CA GLU A 114 -0.53 -9.03 -5.96
C GLU A 114 0.00 -9.85 -7.14
N MET A 115 1.32 -10.03 -7.19
CA MET A 115 1.98 -10.86 -8.20
C MET A 115 3.33 -11.39 -7.71
N PRO A 116 3.79 -12.56 -8.21
CA PRO A 116 5.13 -13.05 -7.93
C PRO A 116 6.19 -12.18 -8.61
N VAL A 117 7.31 -11.98 -7.93
CA VAL A 117 8.45 -11.22 -8.45
C VAL A 117 9.79 -11.90 -8.08
N PRO A 118 10.88 -11.57 -8.79
CA PRO A 118 12.21 -12.00 -8.40
C PRO A 118 12.59 -11.48 -7.00
N ASP A 119 13.63 -12.09 -6.43
CA ASP A 119 14.20 -11.64 -5.16
C ASP A 119 14.70 -10.18 -5.21
N LYS A 120 14.99 -9.60 -4.04
CA LYS A 120 15.39 -8.19 -3.93
C LYS A 120 16.62 -7.80 -4.73
N SER A 121 17.54 -8.72 -4.94
CA SER A 121 18.76 -8.49 -5.70
C SER A 121 18.54 -8.62 -7.21
N ALA A 122 17.46 -9.28 -7.64
CA ALA A 122 17.11 -9.53 -9.03
C ALA A 122 16.02 -8.60 -9.59
N ARG A 123 15.41 -7.73 -8.78
CA ARG A 123 14.41 -6.74 -9.23
C ARG A 123 14.96 -5.31 -9.31
N HIS A 124 14.32 -4.48 -10.13
CA HIS A 124 14.52 -3.04 -10.20
C HIS A 124 13.17 -2.32 -10.30
N VAL A 125 13.00 -1.23 -9.55
CA VAL A 125 11.85 -0.33 -9.71
C VAL A 125 12.36 0.93 -10.39
N ALA A 126 11.92 1.14 -11.63
CA ALA A 126 12.23 2.31 -12.43
C ALA A 126 11.11 3.36 -12.29
N MET A 127 11.50 4.63 -12.25
CA MET A 127 10.59 5.77 -12.23
C MET A 127 10.93 6.67 -13.42
N ASP A 128 9.94 6.89 -14.27
CA ASP A 128 10.01 7.79 -15.41
C ASP A 128 9.11 9.00 -15.16
N LEU A 129 9.65 10.21 -15.33
CA LEU A 129 8.88 11.45 -15.22
C LEU A 129 8.24 11.78 -16.57
N ARG A 130 6.96 12.11 -16.54
CA ARG A 130 6.17 12.55 -17.70
C ARG A 130 6.20 14.08 -17.81
N GLU A 131 5.63 14.61 -18.89
CA GLU A 131 5.59 16.07 -19.10
C GLU A 131 4.76 16.78 -18.01
N PRO A 132 5.27 17.85 -17.39
CA PRO A 132 4.51 18.63 -16.40
C PRO A 132 3.23 19.26 -16.98
N GLY A 133 2.27 19.55 -16.11
CA GLY A 133 1.03 20.26 -16.46
C GLY A 133 -0.20 19.34 -16.64
N GLU A 134 -0.10 18.08 -16.25
CA GLU A 134 -1.24 17.16 -16.24
C GLU A 134 -2.26 17.52 -15.15
N PHE A 135 -3.54 17.45 -15.49
CA PHE A 135 -4.63 17.65 -14.53
C PHE A 135 -5.01 16.32 -13.85
N PRO A 136 -5.43 16.34 -12.57
CA PRO A 136 -5.98 15.16 -11.93
C PRO A 136 -7.18 14.62 -12.72
N GLU A 137 -7.19 13.31 -12.96
CA GLU A 137 -8.38 12.66 -13.50
C GLU A 137 -9.51 12.76 -12.48
N SER A 138 -10.72 13.14 -12.92
CA SER A 138 -11.90 13.09 -12.07
C SER A 138 -12.29 11.64 -11.83
N ARG A 139 -11.72 11.00 -10.81
CA ARG A 139 -12.07 9.63 -10.44
C ARG A 139 -13.48 9.62 -9.84
N GLY A 140 -14.46 9.09 -10.59
CA GLY A 140 -15.76 8.71 -10.04
C GLY A 140 -15.59 7.70 -8.89
N PRO A 141 -16.59 7.54 -7.99
CA PRO A 141 -16.44 6.67 -6.83
C PRO A 141 -16.08 5.24 -7.27
N ARG A 142 -14.85 4.81 -6.97
CA ARG A 142 -14.41 3.42 -7.13
C ARG A 142 -15.30 2.59 -6.23
N ALA A 143 -16.17 1.76 -6.81
CA ALA A 143 -16.93 0.79 -6.05
C ALA A 143 -15.93 0.00 -5.21
N ALA A 144 -16.05 0.11 -3.88
CA ALA A 144 -15.39 -0.81 -2.97
C ALA A 144 -15.68 -2.22 -3.47
N GLY A 145 -14.62 -3.03 -3.63
CA GLY A 145 -14.64 -4.31 -4.33
C GLY A 145 -15.93 -5.10 -4.14
N GLY A 146 -16.59 -5.38 -5.27
CA GLY A 146 -17.86 -6.10 -5.31
C GLY A 146 -17.72 -7.49 -4.71
N ALA A 147 -18.44 -7.74 -3.62
CA ALA A 147 -18.96 -9.06 -3.32
C ALA A 147 -20.00 -9.39 -4.39
N GLY A 148 -19.66 -10.28 -5.32
CA GLY A 148 -20.50 -10.64 -6.46
C GLY A 148 -20.38 -12.12 -6.82
N GLY A 149 -20.60 -13.00 -5.83
CA GLY A 149 -20.81 -14.43 -6.06
C GLY A 149 -22.30 -14.69 -6.27
N ALA A 150 -22.69 -14.87 -7.53
CA ALA A 150 -24.03 -15.21 -7.96
C ALA A 150 -24.49 -16.56 -7.36
N GLY A 151 -25.52 -16.51 -6.51
CA GLY A 151 -26.33 -17.65 -6.11
C GLY A 151 -27.69 -17.55 -6.78
N GLY A 152 -27.88 -18.30 -7.86
CA GLY A 152 -29.17 -18.42 -8.53
C GLY A 152 -30.21 -19.09 -7.62
N ALA A 153 -31.41 -18.50 -7.56
CA ALA A 153 -32.61 -19.18 -7.14
C ALA A 153 -33.80 -18.52 -7.84
N GLY A 154 -34.47 -19.29 -8.69
CA GLY A 154 -35.68 -18.87 -9.39
C GLY A 154 -36.86 -18.60 -8.47
N ARG A 155 -37.88 -17.95 -9.04
CA ARG A 155 -39.32 -18.01 -8.72
C ARG A 155 -40.03 -17.04 -9.70
N THR A 156 -40.60 -17.55 -10.79
CA THR A 156 -42.05 -17.82 -10.99
C THR A 156 -42.95 -16.58 -10.98
N SER A 157 -43.52 -16.30 -12.16
CA SER A 157 -44.92 -15.93 -12.46
C SER A 157 -45.57 -14.71 -11.77
N ALA A 158 -46.05 -13.76 -12.60
CA ALA A 158 -47.41 -13.21 -12.49
C ALA A 158 -47.86 -12.59 -13.82
N SER A 159 -48.97 -13.10 -14.37
CA SER A 159 -49.69 -12.60 -15.53
C SER A 159 -50.46 -11.32 -15.22
N ALA A 160 -50.49 -10.37 -16.16
CA ALA A 160 -51.40 -9.23 -16.11
C ALA A 160 -52.80 -9.60 -16.65
N PRO A 161 -53.90 -9.06 -16.11
CA PRO A 161 -55.22 -9.18 -16.71
C PRO A 161 -55.45 -8.03 -17.70
N THR A 162 -55.87 -8.35 -18.93
CA THR A 162 -56.41 -7.37 -19.88
C THR A 162 -57.93 -7.42 -19.81
N ARG A 163 -58.54 -6.24 -19.71
CA ARG A 163 -59.98 -5.98 -19.82
C ARG A 163 -60.46 -6.13 -21.25
#